data_AF-A0A0Q9L400-F1
#
_entry.id   AF-A0A0Q9L400-F1
#
_cell.length_a   1.000
_cell.length_b   1.000
_cell.length_c   1.000
_cell.angle_alpha   90.00
_cell.angle_beta   90.00
_cell.angle_gamma   90.00
#
_symmetry.space_group_name_H-M   'P 1'
#
loop_
_entity.id
_entity.type
_entity.pdbx_description
1 polymer ?
#
loop_
_entity_poly.entity_id
_entity_poly.type
_entity_poly.pdbx_seq_one_letter_code
_entity_poly.pdbx_strand_id
1 'polypeptide(L)'
;MAKDDYGNYVKSEVYKFTTLSLSEPLIITGVQAYSTGTTFTKFEWSTNHNATSALYFGVDPLNLDQTAITVEDGGTLHLAYADQLTPGTTYYYQVVAKDDYGNYVKSEVYKFTTLTENK
;
A
#
# COMPACT_ATOMS: atom_id res chain seq x y z
N MET A 1 -35.06 -12.46 -32.09
CA MET A 1 -36.48 -12.86 -31.96
C MET A 1 -36.71 -14.06 -32.84
N ALA A 2 -37.04 -15.21 -32.26
CA ALA A 2 -37.55 -16.36 -33.03
C ALA A 2 -39.02 -16.52 -32.69
N LYS A 3 -39.86 -16.76 -33.70
CA LYS A 3 -41.31 -16.95 -33.59
C LYS A 3 -41.58 -18.43 -33.83
N ASP A 4 -42.41 -19.06 -33.00
CA ASP A 4 -42.98 -20.38 -33.32
C ASP A 4 -44.36 -20.22 -34.01
N ASP A 5 -44.82 -21.30 -34.64
CA ASP A 5 -46.01 -21.33 -35.51
C ASP A 5 -47.35 -21.17 -34.75
N TYR A 6 -47.32 -20.93 -33.43
CA TYR A 6 -48.51 -20.72 -32.60
C TYR A 6 -48.68 -19.29 -32.07
N GLY A 7 -47.79 -18.37 -32.46
CA GLY A 7 -47.95 -16.94 -32.18
C GLY A 7 -47.70 -16.55 -30.72
N ASN A 8 -47.02 -17.39 -29.94
CA ASN A 8 -46.70 -17.08 -28.55
C ASN A 8 -45.36 -16.34 -28.44
N TYR A 9 -45.35 -15.19 -27.77
CA TYR A 9 -44.12 -14.42 -27.57
C TYR A 9 -43.45 -14.85 -26.26
N VAL A 10 -42.45 -15.72 -26.34
CA VAL A 10 -41.59 -15.96 -25.17
C VAL A 10 -40.54 -14.86 -25.12
N LYS A 11 -40.75 -13.86 -24.25
CA LYS A 11 -39.74 -12.86 -23.95
C LYS A 11 -38.70 -13.50 -23.05
N SER A 12 -37.45 -13.63 -23.49
CA SER A 12 -36.37 -14.08 -22.61
C SER A 12 -36.22 -13.11 -21.46
N GLU A 13 -36.12 -13.61 -20.23
CA GLU A 13 -35.80 -12.77 -19.09
C GLU A 13 -34.39 -12.20 -19.26
N VAL A 14 -34.24 -10.89 -19.07
CA VAL A 14 -32.92 -10.26 -19.00
C VAL A 14 -32.37 -10.57 -17.61
N TYR A 15 -31.46 -11.55 -17.52
CA TYR A 15 -30.67 -11.73 -16.31
C TYR A 15 -29.54 -10.70 -16.31
N LYS A 16 -29.71 -9.65 -15.51
CA LYS A 16 -28.64 -8.73 -15.14
C LYS A 16 -28.63 -8.60 -13.63
N PHE A 17 -27.59 -9.12 -12.98
CA PHE A 17 -27.00 -8.41 -11.86
C PHE A 17 -25.53 -8.77 -11.67
N THR A 18 -24.78 -7.74 -11.31
CA THR A 18 -23.36 -7.71 -10.98
C THR A 18 -23.19 -8.25 -9.57
N THR A 19 -22.33 -9.25 -9.36
CA THR A 19 -21.89 -9.58 -8.00
C THR A 19 -21.12 -8.38 -7.44
N LEU A 20 -21.65 -7.74 -6.40
CA LEU A 20 -20.86 -6.87 -5.54
C LEU A 20 -19.69 -7.72 -5.01
N SER A 21 -18.48 -7.49 -5.50
CA SER A 21 -17.29 -7.91 -4.77
C SER A 21 -17.26 -7.05 -3.53
N LEU A 22 -17.70 -7.61 -2.40
CA LEU A 22 -17.40 -7.04 -1.10
C LEU A 22 -15.93 -7.38 -0.83
N SER A 23 -15.01 -6.61 -1.42
CA SER A 23 -13.60 -6.74 -1.08
C SER A 23 -13.44 -6.28 0.37
N GLU A 24 -12.82 -7.13 1.19
CA GLU A 24 -12.43 -6.76 2.54
C GLU A 24 -11.55 -5.50 2.51
N PRO A 25 -11.63 -4.62 3.52
CA PRO A 25 -10.79 -3.42 3.56
C PRO A 25 -9.31 -3.82 3.59
N LEU A 26 -8.49 -3.09 2.83
CA LEU A 26 -7.03 -3.22 2.89
C LEU A 26 -6.53 -2.63 4.21
N ILE A 27 -5.75 -3.41 4.95
CA ILE A 27 -5.19 -3.03 6.25
C ILE A 27 -3.68 -3.15 6.16
N ILE A 28 -2.97 -2.12 6.64
CA ILE A 28 -1.52 -2.15 6.84
C ILE A 28 -1.25 -2.47 8.33
N THR A 29 -0.33 -3.40 8.59
CA THR A 29 0.12 -3.77 9.94
C THR A 29 1.64 -3.91 9.99
N GLY A 30 2.20 -3.98 11.20
CA GLY A 30 3.61 -4.31 11.41
C GLY A 30 4.61 -3.27 10.87
N VAL A 31 4.20 -2.01 10.68
CA VAL A 31 5.05 -0.95 10.11
C VAL A 31 6.24 -0.66 11.04
N GLN A 32 7.44 -0.98 10.58
CA GLN A 32 8.68 -0.84 11.35
C GLN A 32 9.80 -0.22 10.52
N ALA A 33 10.69 0.50 11.21
CA ALA A 33 11.89 1.11 10.66
C ALA A 33 13.12 0.63 11.44
N TYR A 34 14.17 0.24 10.71
CA TYR A 34 15.42 -0.28 11.26
C TYR A 34 16.60 0.54 10.72
N SER A 35 17.08 1.50 11.50
CA SER A 35 18.26 2.30 11.15
C SER A 35 19.53 1.46 11.36
N THR A 36 20.03 0.84 10.29
CA THR A 36 21.23 -0.01 10.32
C THR A 36 22.52 0.75 10.04
N GLY A 37 22.45 2.06 9.78
CA GLY A 37 23.59 2.95 9.57
C GLY A 37 23.25 4.41 9.88
N THR A 38 24.24 5.29 9.77
CA THR A 38 24.06 6.74 10.00
C THR A 38 23.31 7.42 8.85
N THR A 39 23.36 6.86 7.64
CA THR A 39 22.75 7.41 6.43
C THR A 39 21.75 6.47 5.76
N PHE A 40 21.36 5.38 6.44
CA PHE A 40 20.57 4.30 5.85
C PHE A 40 19.56 3.71 6.86
N THR A 41 18.33 3.46 6.39
CA THR A 41 17.26 2.83 7.17
C THR A 41 16.46 1.86 6.32
N LYS A 42 16.18 0.67 6.85
CA LYS A 42 15.27 -0.32 6.24
C LYS A 42 13.87 -0.17 6.81
N PHE A 43 12.87 -0.54 6.02
CA PHE A 43 11.48 -0.53 6.41
C PHE A 43 10.83 -1.87 6.08
N GLU A 44 9.90 -2.28 6.93
CA GLU A 44 9.10 -3.48 6.76
C GLU A 44 7.66 -3.17 7.17
N TRP A 45 6.70 -3.69 6.40
CA TRP A 45 5.29 -3.70 6.77
C TRP A 45 4.58 -4.88 6.11
N SER A 46 3.35 -5.15 6.55
CA SER A 46 2.50 -6.17 5.95
C SER A 46 1.12 -5.64 5.61
N THR A 47 0.46 -6.30 4.66
CA THR A 47 -0.95 -6.10 4.31
C THR A 47 -1.74 -7.39 4.48
N ASN A 48 -3.04 -7.29 4.73
CA ASN A 48 -3.93 -8.47 4.85
C ASN A 48 -4.20 -9.17 3.50
N HIS A 49 -3.98 -8.48 2.39
CA HIS A 49 -4.06 -9.02 1.03
C HIS A 49 -2.82 -8.62 0.21
N ASN A 50 -2.62 -9.29 -0.92
CA ASN A 50 -1.64 -8.86 -1.90
C ASN A 50 -1.92 -7.41 -2.30
N ALA A 51 -0.91 -6.57 -2.17
CA ALA A 51 -1.01 -5.16 -2.47
C ALA A 51 0.28 -4.66 -3.11
N THR A 52 0.19 -3.55 -3.82
CA THR A 52 1.35 -2.72 -4.16
C THR A 52 1.40 -1.54 -3.20
N SER A 53 2.59 -1.06 -2.89
CA SER A 53 2.77 -0.05 -1.86
C SER A 53 4.00 0.82 -2.08
N ALA A 54 3.94 2.02 -1.51
CA ALA A 54 5.04 2.97 -1.49
C ALA A 54 5.16 3.57 -0.10
N LEU A 55 6.40 3.76 0.35
CA LEU A 55 6.71 4.46 1.60
C LEU A 55 7.24 5.84 1.25
N TYR A 56 6.57 6.86 1.78
CA TYR A 56 6.98 8.26 1.68
C TYR A 56 7.59 8.69 2.99
N PHE A 57 8.62 9.52 2.94
CA PHE A 57 9.30 10.03 4.13
C PHE A 57 9.79 11.46 3.94
N GLY A 58 10.14 12.13 5.03
CA GLY A 58 10.63 13.51 5.03
C GLY A 58 11.00 13.97 6.44
N VAL A 59 11.59 15.16 6.58
CA VAL A 59 11.90 15.75 7.90
C VAL A 59 10.74 16.54 8.48
N ASP A 60 9.75 16.90 7.67
CA ASP A 60 8.50 17.55 8.08
C ASP A 60 7.36 16.51 8.10
N PRO A 61 6.71 16.26 9.26
CA PRO A 61 5.60 15.31 9.34
C PRO A 61 4.39 15.68 8.48
N LEU A 62 4.26 16.95 8.07
CA LEU A 62 3.17 17.42 7.22
C LEU A 62 3.53 17.41 5.72
N ASN A 63 4.80 17.18 5.40
CA ASN A 63 5.30 17.15 4.03
C ASN A 63 6.37 16.04 3.86
N LEU A 64 5.90 14.85 3.49
CA LEU A 64 6.73 13.69 3.17
C LEU A 64 7.12 13.76 1.69
N ASP A 65 8.27 14.36 1.40
CA ASP A 65 8.71 14.78 0.07
C ASP A 65 9.63 13.78 -0.65
N GLN A 66 10.00 12.68 0.02
CA GLN A 66 10.86 11.63 -0.51
C GLN A 66 10.12 10.29 -0.55
N THR A 67 10.58 9.40 -1.43
CA THR A 67 10.05 8.04 -1.56
C THR A 67 11.17 7.05 -1.32
N ALA A 68 10.92 6.05 -0.46
CA ALA A 68 11.87 4.98 -0.23
C ALA A 68 11.98 4.06 -1.46
N ILE A 69 13.13 3.40 -1.59
CA ILE A 69 13.38 2.44 -2.65
C ILE A 69 12.77 1.11 -2.25
N THR A 70 11.81 0.63 -3.06
CA THR A 70 11.15 -0.66 -2.88
C THR A 70 12.11 -1.82 -3.13
N VAL A 71 12.09 -2.81 -2.24
CA VAL A 71 12.86 -4.06 -2.32
C VAL A 71 11.94 -5.25 -2.59
N GLU A 72 10.79 -5.29 -1.92
CA GLU A 72 9.77 -6.34 -2.06
C GLU A 72 8.39 -5.70 -1.96
N ASP A 73 7.49 -6.02 -2.91
CA ASP A 73 6.13 -5.48 -3.00
C ASP A 73 5.27 -6.40 -3.89
N GLY A 74 3.94 -6.21 -3.91
CA GLY A 74 3.01 -7.04 -4.69
C GLY A 74 2.49 -8.28 -3.96
N GLY A 75 3.04 -8.58 -2.77
CA GLY A 75 2.59 -9.62 -1.87
C GLY A 75 1.91 -9.05 -0.61
N THR A 76 1.93 -9.83 0.47
CA THR A 76 1.49 -9.38 1.80
C THR A 76 2.63 -8.86 2.66
N LEU A 77 3.89 -9.18 2.33
CA LEU A 77 5.09 -8.62 2.93
C LEU A 77 5.68 -7.57 1.99
N HIS A 78 6.13 -6.47 2.58
CA HIS A 78 6.72 -5.36 1.86
C HIS A 78 7.99 -4.90 2.53
N LEU A 79 9.01 -4.66 1.72
CA LEU A 79 10.33 -4.20 2.17
C LEU A 79 10.75 -2.99 1.36
N ALA A 80 11.33 -2.00 2.02
CA ALA A 80 11.94 -0.84 1.38
C ALA A 80 13.16 -0.34 2.16
N TYR A 81 13.93 0.56 1.56
CA TYR A 81 14.97 1.29 2.27
C TYR A 81 15.07 2.75 1.83
N ALA A 82 15.60 3.59 2.70
CA ALA A 82 16.05 4.93 2.39
C ALA A 82 17.56 5.03 2.62
N ASP A 83 18.25 5.68 1.70
CA ASP A 83 19.67 5.99 1.77
C ASP A 83 19.90 7.51 1.74
N GLN A 84 21.17 7.93 1.79
CA GLN A 84 21.57 9.35 1.76
C GLN A 84 20.91 10.20 2.86
N LEU A 85 20.55 9.57 3.97
CA LEU A 85 19.95 10.24 5.11
C LEU A 85 21.01 11.04 5.88
N THR A 86 20.59 12.08 6.57
CA THR A 86 21.49 12.84 7.45
C THR A 86 21.65 12.10 8.79
N PRO A 87 22.87 11.91 9.32
CA PRO A 87 23.09 11.28 10.62
C PRO A 87 22.38 12.01 11.77
N GLY A 88 21.93 11.25 12.78
CA GLY A 88 21.26 11.79 13.98
C GLY A 88 19.98 12.58 13.71
N THR A 89 19.34 12.40 12.56
CA THR A 89 18.19 13.19 12.11
C THR A 89 16.91 12.39 12.27
N THR A 90 15.88 13.04 12.82
CA THR A 90 14.53 12.46 12.87
C THR A 90 13.82 12.68 11.54
N TYR A 91 13.32 11.59 10.98
CA TYR A 91 12.47 11.57 9.81
C TYR A 91 11.08 11.04 10.19
N TYR A 92 10.10 11.44 9.41
CA TYR A 92 8.72 10.97 9.47
C TYR A 92 8.42 10.16 8.22
N TYR A 93 7.54 9.19 8.32
CA TYR A 93 7.21 8.32 7.20
C TYR A 93 5.78 7.77 7.25
N GLN A 94 5.23 7.47 6.10
CA GLN A 94 3.89 6.91 5.91
C GLN A 94 3.91 5.91 4.76
N VAL A 95 3.19 4.80 4.93
CA VAL A 95 2.95 3.82 3.87
C VAL A 95 1.62 4.12 3.20
N VAL A 96 1.59 4.06 1.87
CA VAL A 96 0.37 4.08 1.06
C VAL A 96 0.31 2.78 0.27
N ALA A 97 -0.79 2.04 0.40
CA ALA A 97 -0.97 0.75 -0.25
C ALA A 97 -2.26 0.70 -1.07
N LYS A 98 -2.24 -0.15 -2.10
CA LYS A 98 -3.37 -0.43 -2.98
C LYS A 98 -3.42 -1.92 -3.35
N ASP A 99 -4.60 -2.53 -3.28
CA ASP A 99 -4.82 -3.90 -3.79
C ASP A 99 -5.37 -3.93 -5.23
N ASP A 100 -5.46 -5.14 -5.78
CA ASP A 100 -5.99 -5.38 -7.14
C ASP A 100 -7.50 -5.10 -7.27
N TYR A 101 -8.21 -5.06 -6.14
CA TYR A 101 -9.62 -4.70 -6.06
C TYR A 101 -9.84 -3.18 -6.05
N GLY A 102 -8.76 -2.40 -6.00
CA GLY A 102 -8.79 -0.95 -5.99
C GLY A 102 -9.04 -0.34 -4.61
N ASN A 103 -8.95 -1.11 -3.53
CA ASN A 103 -8.93 -0.57 -2.18
C ASN A 103 -7.63 0.17 -1.95
N TYR A 104 -7.70 1.31 -1.26
CA TYR A 104 -6.55 2.14 -0.91
C TYR A 104 -6.54 2.42 0.60
N VAL A 105 -5.36 2.38 1.20
CA VAL A 105 -5.18 2.72 2.61
C VAL A 105 -3.86 3.45 2.83
N LYS A 106 -3.85 4.33 3.84
CA LYS A 106 -2.65 4.99 4.34
C LYS A 106 -2.43 4.56 5.78
N SER A 107 -1.18 4.36 6.18
CA SER A 107 -0.85 4.18 7.59
C SER A 107 -0.95 5.50 8.36
N GLU A 108 -0.78 5.44 9.68
CA GLU A 108 -0.40 6.63 10.44
C GLU A 108 0.96 7.16 9.99
N VAL A 109 1.29 8.39 10.39
CA VAL A 109 2.64 8.95 10.21
C VAL A 109 3.49 8.49 11.39
N TYR A 110 4.51 7.71 11.11
CA TYR A 110 5.50 7.25 12.07
C TYR A 110 6.75 8.11 12.03
N LYS A 111 7.70 7.86 12.93
CA LYS A 111 9.01 8.51 12.93
C LYS A 111 10.13 7.53 13.24
N PHE A 112 11.30 7.79 12.69
CA PHE A 112 12.55 7.12 13.04
C PHE A 112 13.67 8.16 13.15
N THR A 113 14.75 7.80 13.85
CA THR A 113 15.94 8.65 13.95
C THR A 113 17.13 7.84 13.47
N THR A 114 17.88 8.40 12.52
CA THR A 114 19.12 7.77 12.05
C THR A 114 20.17 7.71 13.15
N LEU A 115 21.11 6.76 13.04
CA LEU A 115 22.22 6.70 13.97
C LEU A 115 23.07 7.98 13.87
N THR A 116 23.59 8.44 15.01
CA THR A 116 24.57 9.53 15.05
C THR A 116 25.93 9.03 14.57
N GLU A 117 26.77 9.94 14.06
CA GLU A 117 28.17 9.60 13.83
C GLU A 117 28.84 9.25 15.17
N ASN A 118 29.62 8.16 15.18
CA ASN A 118 30.45 7.84 16.33
C ASN A 118 31.59 8.87 16.38
N LYS A 119 31.69 9.58 17.51
CA LYS A 119 32.77 10.55 17.78
C LYS A 119 34.07 9.86 18.17
#